data_AF-A0A963FJJ1-F1
#
_entry.id   AF-A0A963FJJ1-F1
#
_cell.length_a   1.000
_cell.length_b   1.000
_cell.length_c   1.000
_cell.angle_alpha   90.00
_cell.angle_beta   90.00
_cell.angle_gamma   90.00
#
_symmetry.space_group_name_H-M   'P 1'
#
loop_
_entity.id
_entity.type
_entity.pdbx_description
1 polymer ?
#
loop_
_entity_poly.entity_id
_entity_poly.type
_entity_poly.pdbx_seq_one_letter_code
_entity_poly.pdbx_strand_id
1 'polypeptide(L)'
;MHAEKTYPEVNRAPEIALQGNCGYEVQGDRVRVTVAQIANNRDIGNLSGTLALELWALQQPYEGGDFSGIALAGTTVGEVSGQHYFADGFYDLLFSAPPAGTWHMALMLREWTPLGYVTRDHINFALPYQVNDRPEVVRSETDNVISLRFQPKEKADSDEANADAPERIEKQAIAEEKHEAAKFAAEQSSLPSVNYSSQKELAAVKGVSKKVADRIVHARPFASVDDLLRVKGIGNKFLQKIRNLISL
;
A
#
# COMPACT_ATOMS: atom_id res chain seq x y z
N MET A 1 -13.17 18.48 -53.02
CA MET A 1 -12.32 18.67 -51.82
C MET A 1 -13.26 18.71 -50.62
N HIS A 2 -13.45 17.59 -49.92
CA HIS A 2 -14.22 17.56 -48.68
C HIS A 2 -13.21 17.69 -47.53
N ALA A 3 -13.24 18.83 -46.85
CA ALA A 3 -12.47 19.03 -45.63
C ALA A 3 -13.15 18.22 -44.52
N GLU A 4 -12.54 17.09 -44.19
CA GLU A 4 -12.89 16.31 -43.01
C GLU A 4 -12.50 17.14 -41.79
N LYS A 5 -13.50 17.58 -41.03
CA LYS A 5 -13.27 18.26 -39.75
C LYS A 5 -12.70 17.24 -38.78
N THR A 6 -11.38 17.22 -38.64
CA THR A 6 -10.70 16.54 -37.55
C THR A 6 -11.07 17.28 -36.28
N TYR A 7 -12.02 16.74 -35.51
CA TYR A 7 -12.26 17.20 -34.15
C TYR A 7 -11.07 16.72 -33.29
N PRO A 8 -10.46 17.58 -32.47
CA PRO A 8 -9.43 17.12 -31.53
C PRO A 8 -10.05 16.08 -30.59
N GLU A 9 -9.31 15.00 -30.32
CA GLU A 9 -9.71 13.98 -29.35
C GLU A 9 -10.04 14.65 -28.04
N VAL A 10 -11.34 14.72 -27.74
CA VAL A 10 -11.83 15.17 -26.44
C VAL A 10 -11.29 14.15 -25.45
N ASN A 11 -10.47 14.59 -24.50
CA ASN A 11 -9.94 13.78 -23.41
C ASN A 11 -11.12 13.16 -22.64
N ARG A 12 -11.60 12.01 -23.12
CA ARG A 12 -12.79 11.34 -22.63
C ARG A 12 -12.34 10.55 -21.43
N ALA A 13 -12.93 10.83 -20.26
CA ALA A 13 -12.70 10.03 -19.07
C ALA A 13 -12.90 8.53 -19.41
N PRO A 14 -12.07 7.64 -18.85
CA PRO A 14 -12.16 6.22 -19.14
C PRO A 14 -13.55 5.67 -18.79
N GLU A 15 -14.09 4.83 -19.69
CA GLU A 15 -15.42 4.22 -19.52
C GLU A 15 -15.46 3.25 -18.35
N ILE A 16 -14.35 2.58 -18.06
CA ILE A 16 -14.15 1.82 -16.83
C ILE A 16 -12.94 2.43 -16.15
N ALA A 17 -13.12 2.94 -14.93
CA ALA A 17 -12.17 3.86 -14.30
C ALA A 17 -11.85 3.50 -12.85
N LEU A 18 -10.60 3.74 -12.46
CA LEU A 18 -10.16 3.86 -11.09
C LEU A 18 -10.41 5.29 -10.62
N GLN A 19 -11.24 5.45 -9.60
CA GLN A 19 -11.66 6.75 -9.11
C GLN A 19 -11.31 6.91 -7.63
N GLY A 20 -10.95 8.13 -7.23
CA GLY A 20 -10.53 8.46 -5.88
C GLY A 20 -9.12 7.95 -5.55
N ASN A 21 -8.83 7.83 -4.25
CA ASN A 21 -7.50 7.47 -3.79
C ASN A 21 -7.23 5.99 -3.99
N CYS A 22 -6.17 5.69 -4.73
CA CYS A 22 -5.63 4.35 -4.89
C CYS A 22 -4.21 4.31 -4.33
N GLY A 23 -3.82 3.18 -3.75
CA GLY A 23 -2.54 3.04 -3.08
C GLY A 23 -2.06 1.59 -3.04
N TYR A 24 -0.80 1.42 -2.70
CA TYR A 24 -0.25 0.12 -2.37
C TYR A 24 0.71 0.24 -1.18
N GLU A 25 0.83 -0.85 -0.43
CA GLU A 25 1.76 -0.98 0.68
C GLU A 25 2.38 -2.38 0.66
N VAL A 26 3.70 -2.46 0.47
CA VAL A 26 4.43 -3.73 0.45
C VAL A 26 4.86 -4.09 1.87
N GLN A 27 4.58 -5.32 2.28
CA GLN A 27 4.98 -5.89 3.56
C GLN A 27 5.55 -7.30 3.35
N GLY A 28 6.88 -7.38 3.16
CA GLY A 28 7.54 -8.66 2.91
C GLY A 28 7.12 -9.29 1.59
N ASP A 29 6.52 -10.48 1.66
CA ASP A 29 6.00 -11.26 0.53
C ASP A 29 4.53 -10.95 0.20
N ARG A 30 3.95 -9.90 0.82
CA ARG A 30 2.59 -9.45 0.56
C ARG A 30 2.54 -7.99 0.15
N VAL A 31 1.51 -7.65 -0.62
CA VAL A 31 1.18 -6.26 -0.95
C VAL A 31 -0.30 -6.04 -0.71
N ARG A 32 -0.59 -4.96 0.01
CA ARG A 32 -1.93 -4.44 0.17
C ARG A 32 -2.18 -3.41 -0.90
N VAL A 33 -3.20 -3.58 -1.73
CA VAL A 33 -3.66 -2.59 -2.70
C VAL A 33 -4.99 -2.03 -2.22
N THR A 34 -5.09 -0.71 -2.15
CA THR A 34 -6.34 0.00 -1.85
C THR A 34 -6.83 0.71 -3.09
N VAL A 35 -8.13 0.61 -3.35
CA VAL A 35 -8.80 1.27 -4.48
C VAL A 35 -10.09 1.87 -3.95
N ALA A 36 -10.20 3.20 -3.95
CA ALA A 36 -11.40 3.87 -3.47
C ALA A 36 -12.63 3.47 -4.29
N GLN A 37 -12.53 3.45 -5.62
CA GLN A 37 -13.65 3.05 -6.47
C GLN A 37 -13.19 2.50 -7.83
N ILE A 38 -13.88 1.46 -8.29
CA ILE A 38 -13.84 0.94 -9.66
C ILE A 38 -15.21 1.20 -10.27
N ALA A 39 -15.30 2.15 -11.20
CA ALA A 39 -16.55 2.56 -11.81
C ALA A 39 -16.67 2.04 -13.23
N ASN A 40 -17.85 1.52 -13.59
CA ASN A 40 -18.25 1.34 -14.99
C ASN A 40 -19.18 2.49 -15.40
N ASN A 41 -18.62 3.49 -16.05
CA ASN A 41 -19.30 4.70 -16.53
C ASN A 41 -20.04 4.48 -17.86
N ARG A 42 -20.06 3.26 -18.42
CA ARG A 42 -20.89 2.93 -19.60
C ARG A 42 -22.36 2.98 -19.27
N ASP A 43 -23.19 3.12 -20.31
CA ASP A 43 -24.65 3.18 -20.17
C ASP A 43 -25.23 1.98 -19.41
N ILE A 44 -26.40 2.19 -18.79
CA ILE A 44 -27.12 1.15 -18.07
C ILE A 44 -27.33 -0.09 -18.95
N GLY A 45 -27.09 -1.28 -18.38
CA GLY A 45 -27.16 -2.56 -19.09
C GLY A 45 -25.87 -2.96 -19.81
N ASN A 46 -24.86 -2.08 -19.89
CA ASN A 46 -23.55 -2.43 -20.44
C ASN A 46 -22.64 -3.03 -19.36
N LEU A 47 -22.71 -4.36 -19.20
CA LEU A 47 -21.88 -5.12 -18.27
C LEU A 47 -20.41 -5.11 -18.73
N SER A 48 -19.48 -4.93 -17.78
CA SER A 48 -18.06 -5.13 -18.08
C SER A 48 -17.75 -6.60 -18.30
N GLY A 49 -16.67 -6.89 -19.04
CA GLY A 49 -16.00 -8.17 -18.88
C GLY A 49 -15.43 -8.31 -17.46
N THR A 50 -14.96 -9.52 -17.13
CA THR A 50 -14.26 -9.77 -15.87
C THR A 50 -13.10 -8.80 -15.70
N LEU A 51 -13.15 -7.99 -14.66
CA LEU A 51 -12.13 -7.02 -14.32
C LEU A 51 -11.02 -7.66 -13.51
N ALA A 52 -9.79 -7.25 -13.77
CA ALA A 52 -8.60 -7.62 -13.02
C ALA A 52 -7.85 -6.37 -12.58
N LEU A 53 -7.32 -6.41 -11.37
CA LEU A 53 -6.36 -5.44 -10.85
C LEU A 53 -4.99 -6.07 -10.82
N GLU A 54 -4.01 -5.38 -11.39
CA GLU A 54 -2.64 -5.87 -11.47
C GLU A 54 -1.66 -4.76 -11.11
N LEU A 55 -0.76 -5.04 -10.17
CA LEU A 55 0.34 -4.13 -9.82
C LEU A 55 1.60 -4.54 -10.61
N TRP A 56 2.15 -3.60 -11.36
CA TRP A 56 3.28 -3.81 -12.26
C TRP A 56 4.47 -2.94 -11.88
N ALA A 57 5.68 -3.50 -12.06
CA ALA A 57 6.93 -2.75 -12.11
C ALA A 57 7.32 -2.51 -13.58
N LEU A 58 7.50 -1.24 -13.93
CA LEU A 58 7.88 -0.76 -15.26
C LEU A 58 9.22 -0.01 -15.20
N GLN A 59 9.88 0.14 -16.35
CA GLN A 59 11.12 0.92 -16.46
C GLN A 59 10.88 2.44 -16.53
N GLN A 60 9.65 2.85 -16.82
CA GLN A 60 9.21 4.24 -16.89
C GLN A 60 7.71 4.30 -16.51
N PRO A 61 7.16 5.48 -16.16
CA PRO A 61 5.72 5.63 -15.95
C PRO A 61 4.94 5.14 -17.16
N TYR A 62 3.77 4.53 -16.94
CA TYR A 62 2.94 4.08 -18.03
C TYR A 62 2.25 5.27 -18.72
N GLU A 63 2.31 5.33 -20.04
CA GLU A 63 1.75 6.43 -20.83
C GLU A 63 0.54 6.00 -21.69
N GLY A 64 0.07 4.75 -21.53
CA GLY A 64 -0.98 4.15 -22.35
C GLY A 64 -0.43 3.16 -23.39
N GLY A 65 -1.34 2.38 -23.99
CA GLY A 65 -1.01 1.37 -25.00
C GLY A 65 -0.35 0.12 -24.44
N ASP A 66 0.46 -0.55 -25.27
CA ASP A 66 1.20 -1.74 -24.88
C ASP A 66 2.37 -1.38 -23.94
N PHE A 67 2.68 -2.27 -23.01
CA PHE A 67 3.76 -2.06 -22.06
C PHE A 67 4.55 -3.35 -21.81
N SER A 68 5.78 -3.19 -21.32
CA SER A 68 6.65 -4.28 -20.89
C SER A 68 7.09 -4.05 -19.45
N GLY A 69 7.00 -5.09 -18.62
CA GLY A 69 7.30 -5.01 -17.21
C GLY A 69 7.14 -6.33 -16.50
N ILE A 70 7.17 -6.28 -15.17
CA ILE A 70 7.03 -7.45 -14.30
C ILE A 70 5.74 -7.32 -13.51
N ALA A 71 4.84 -8.30 -13.64
CA ALA A 71 3.66 -8.40 -12.79
C ALA A 71 4.09 -8.79 -11.38
N LEU A 72 3.80 -7.92 -10.41
CA LEU A 72 4.23 -8.11 -9.02
C LEU A 72 3.14 -8.75 -8.16
N ALA A 73 1.89 -8.40 -8.45
CA ALA A 73 0.70 -8.94 -7.81
C ALA A 73 -0.51 -8.73 -8.72
N GLY A 74 -1.54 -9.56 -8.59
CA GLY A 74 -2.78 -9.35 -9.31
C GLY A 74 -3.92 -10.21 -8.78
N THR A 75 -5.15 -9.78 -9.05
CA THR A 75 -6.36 -10.53 -8.73
C THR A 75 -7.50 -10.17 -9.68
N THR A 76 -8.44 -11.08 -9.82
CA THR A 76 -9.73 -10.82 -10.46
C THR A 76 -10.65 -10.12 -9.46
N VAL A 77 -11.29 -9.04 -9.88
CA VAL A 77 -12.29 -8.30 -9.10
C VAL A 77 -13.71 -8.81 -9.39
N GLY A 78 -14.00 -9.15 -10.65
CA GLY A 78 -15.34 -9.55 -11.10
C GLY A 78 -15.90 -8.61 -12.15
N GLU A 79 -17.20 -8.65 -12.39
CA GLU A 79 -17.88 -7.85 -13.41
C GLU A 79 -18.70 -6.72 -12.76
N VAL A 80 -18.75 -5.56 -13.40
CA VAL A 80 -19.50 -4.38 -12.94
C VAL A 80 -20.51 -3.98 -13.99
N SER A 81 -21.79 -3.88 -13.61
CA SER A 81 -22.83 -3.37 -14.51
C SER A 81 -22.60 -1.90 -14.87
N GLY A 82 -22.98 -1.47 -16.07
CA GLY A 82 -22.94 -0.07 -16.45
C GLY A 82 -23.69 0.82 -15.47
N GLN A 83 -23.15 2.01 -15.23
CA GLN A 83 -23.59 2.97 -14.20
C GLN A 83 -23.49 2.44 -12.75
N HIS A 84 -22.70 1.38 -12.51
CA HIS A 84 -22.42 0.86 -11.17
C HIS A 84 -20.92 0.90 -10.87
N TYR A 85 -20.58 0.66 -9.60
CA TYR A 85 -19.21 0.66 -9.12
C TYR A 85 -19.00 -0.33 -7.98
N PHE A 86 -17.74 -0.72 -7.79
CA PHE A 86 -17.24 -1.26 -6.53
C PHE A 86 -16.53 -0.16 -5.76
N ALA A 87 -16.75 -0.08 -4.45
CA ALA A 87 -16.10 0.90 -3.58
C ALA A 87 -15.30 0.22 -2.47
N ASP A 88 -14.40 0.98 -1.88
CA ASP A 88 -13.60 0.61 -0.70
C ASP A 88 -12.86 -0.73 -0.90
N GLY A 89 -12.31 -0.90 -2.10
CA GLY A 89 -11.55 -2.08 -2.49
C GLY A 89 -10.27 -2.22 -1.66
N PHE A 90 -10.12 -3.38 -1.02
CA PHE A 90 -8.95 -3.73 -0.23
C PHE A 90 -8.50 -5.13 -0.61
N TYR A 91 -7.30 -5.23 -1.18
CA TYR A 91 -6.78 -6.48 -1.73
C TYR A 91 -5.43 -6.79 -1.07
N ASP A 92 -5.39 -7.87 -0.28
CA ASP A 92 -4.17 -8.38 0.34
C ASP A 92 -3.61 -9.54 -0.50
N LEU A 93 -2.63 -9.25 -1.34
CA LEU A 93 -2.14 -10.12 -2.40
C LEU A 93 -0.74 -10.65 -2.08
N LEU A 94 -0.40 -11.80 -2.67
CA LEU A 94 1.00 -12.23 -2.72
C LEU A 94 1.80 -11.27 -3.60
N PHE A 95 2.98 -10.91 -3.14
CA PHE A 95 3.88 -9.96 -3.78
C PHE A 95 5.17 -10.64 -4.20
N SER A 96 5.45 -10.63 -5.49
CA SER A 96 6.74 -11.01 -6.05
C SER A 96 7.57 -9.75 -6.29
N ALA A 97 8.55 -9.49 -5.43
CA ALA A 97 9.44 -8.34 -5.60
C ALA A 97 10.19 -8.41 -6.94
N PRO A 98 10.35 -7.29 -7.66
CA PRO A 98 11.17 -7.26 -8.86
C PRO A 98 12.66 -7.38 -8.51
N PRO A 99 13.53 -7.69 -9.48
CA PRO A 99 14.98 -7.68 -9.29
C PRO A 99 15.50 -6.33 -8.79
N ALA A 100 16.74 -6.33 -8.30
CA ALA A 100 17.43 -5.12 -7.89
C ALA A 100 17.41 -4.07 -9.00
N GLY A 101 17.10 -2.82 -8.63
CA GLY A 101 16.89 -1.75 -9.58
C GLY A 101 15.89 -0.71 -9.08
N THR A 102 15.63 0.26 -9.94
CA THR A 102 14.63 1.31 -9.74
C THR A 102 13.48 1.06 -10.69
N TRP A 103 12.26 1.04 -10.16
CA TRP A 103 11.06 0.67 -10.90
C TRP A 103 9.97 1.73 -10.74
N HIS A 104 9.24 1.99 -11.82
CA HIS A 104 8.02 2.79 -11.80
C HIS A 104 6.83 1.86 -11.58
N MET A 105 6.10 2.10 -10.49
CA MET A 105 4.98 1.25 -10.10
C MET A 105 3.70 1.76 -10.76
N ALA A 106 2.95 0.84 -11.37
CA ALA A 106 1.66 1.15 -11.99
C ALA A 106 0.61 0.12 -11.56
N LEU A 107 -0.54 0.60 -11.09
CA LEU A 107 -1.73 -0.22 -10.89
C LEU A 107 -2.57 -0.19 -12.17
N MET A 108 -2.76 -1.35 -12.79
CA MET A 108 -3.53 -1.52 -14.01
C MET A 108 -4.92 -2.06 -13.68
N LEU A 109 -5.96 -1.43 -14.23
CA LEU A 109 -7.31 -1.97 -14.29
C LEU A 109 -7.54 -2.56 -15.68
N ARG A 110 -7.69 -3.88 -15.75
CA ARG A 110 -7.86 -4.60 -17.01
C ARG A 110 -9.24 -5.22 -17.10
N GLU A 111 -9.78 -5.25 -18.31
CA GLU A 111 -11.06 -5.91 -18.61
C GLU A 111 -10.83 -7.08 -19.56
N TRP A 112 -11.39 -8.24 -19.22
CA TRP A 112 -11.39 -9.40 -20.10
C TRP A 112 -12.25 -9.15 -21.34
N THR A 113 -11.70 -9.47 -22.50
CA THR A 113 -12.40 -9.49 -23.78
C THR A 113 -12.18 -10.85 -24.46
N PRO A 114 -12.89 -11.17 -25.55
CA PRO A 114 -12.61 -12.39 -26.32
C PRO A 114 -11.17 -12.47 -26.87
N LEU A 115 -10.47 -11.33 -26.99
CA LEU A 115 -9.07 -11.25 -27.43
C LEU A 115 -8.06 -11.22 -26.27
N GLY A 116 -8.54 -11.35 -25.03
CA GLY A 116 -7.73 -11.26 -23.82
C GLY A 116 -7.97 -9.97 -23.02
N TYR A 117 -7.13 -9.75 -22.01
CA TYR A 117 -7.23 -8.59 -21.14
C TYR A 117 -6.74 -7.31 -21.82
N VAL A 118 -7.55 -6.25 -21.74
CA VAL A 118 -7.20 -4.90 -22.23
C VAL A 118 -7.14 -3.94 -21.06
N THR A 119 -6.12 -3.08 -21.01
CA THR A 119 -6.02 -2.01 -20.00
C THR A 119 -7.11 -0.97 -20.24
N ARG A 120 -7.96 -0.73 -19.24
CA ARG A 120 -9.04 0.27 -19.29
C ARG A 120 -8.69 1.54 -18.56
N ASP A 121 -7.98 1.41 -17.44
CA ASP A 121 -7.48 2.53 -16.68
C ASP A 121 -6.22 2.13 -15.92
N HIS A 122 -5.50 3.12 -15.40
CA HIS A 122 -4.29 2.91 -14.62
C HIS A 122 -4.03 4.04 -13.64
N ILE A 123 -3.21 3.73 -12.63
CA ILE A 123 -2.63 4.73 -11.71
C ILE A 123 -1.11 4.53 -11.72
N ASN A 124 -0.38 5.58 -12.10
CA ASN A 124 1.06 5.64 -11.88
C ASN A 124 1.35 6.17 -10.47
N PHE A 125 2.20 5.48 -9.73
CA PHE A 125 2.67 5.97 -8.43
C PHE A 125 3.91 6.83 -8.63
N ALA A 126 3.89 8.04 -8.06
CA ALA A 126 4.89 9.06 -8.34
C ALA A 126 6.30 8.72 -7.82
N LEU A 127 6.39 7.96 -6.73
CA LEU A 127 7.67 7.58 -6.14
C LEU A 127 8.17 6.28 -6.78
N PRO A 128 9.40 6.26 -7.31
CA PRO A 128 9.97 5.03 -7.82
C PRO A 128 10.22 4.05 -6.67
N TYR A 129 9.98 2.77 -6.94
CA TYR A 129 10.25 1.68 -6.03
C TYR A 129 11.69 1.19 -6.23
N GLN A 130 12.48 1.20 -5.16
CA GLN A 130 13.88 0.79 -5.20
C GLN A 130 14.07 -0.55 -4.51
N VAL A 131 14.62 -1.51 -5.24
CA VAL A 131 15.11 -2.77 -4.69
C VAL A 131 16.63 -2.68 -4.68
N ASN A 132 17.20 -2.55 -3.49
CA ASN A 132 18.64 -2.65 -3.33
C ASN A 132 19.04 -4.11 -3.38
N ASP A 133 20.14 -4.42 -4.08
CA ASP A 133 20.78 -5.72 -3.92
C ASP A 133 21.11 -5.89 -2.43
N ARG A 134 20.36 -6.77 -1.78
CA ARG A 134 20.78 -7.27 -0.49
C ARG A 134 22.04 -8.08 -0.78
N PRO A 135 23.22 -7.75 -0.21
CA PRO A 135 24.33 -8.68 -0.31
C PRO A 135 23.83 -10.00 0.26
N GLU A 136 23.85 -11.05 -0.56
CA GLU A 136 23.63 -12.41 -0.12
C GLU A 136 24.65 -12.66 0.99
N VAL A 137 24.20 -12.67 2.25
CA VAL A 137 25.06 -13.02 3.36
C VAL A 137 25.27 -14.52 3.25
N VAL A 138 26.21 -14.92 2.39
CA VAL A 138 26.84 -16.23 2.46
C VAL A 138 27.56 -16.26 3.79
N ARG A 139 26.87 -16.76 4.82
CA ARG A 139 27.53 -17.15 6.06
C ARG A 139 28.34 -18.39 5.73
N SER A 140 29.62 -18.22 5.41
CA SER A 140 30.59 -19.29 5.65
C SER A 140 30.62 -19.52 7.16
N GLU A 141 30.51 -20.78 7.59
CA GLU A 141 30.54 -21.16 9.02
C GLU A 141 31.92 -20.93 9.68
N THR A 142 32.88 -20.34 8.97
CA THR A 142 34.21 -19.99 9.49
C THR A 142 34.67 -18.67 8.88
N ASP A 143 34.48 -17.56 9.60
CA ASP A 143 35.43 -16.44 9.77
C ASP A 143 34.70 -15.16 10.18
N ASN A 144 34.65 -14.91 11.50
CA ASN A 144 34.28 -13.62 12.05
C ASN A 144 35.50 -12.67 12.02
N VAL A 145 35.88 -12.17 10.83
CA VAL A 145 36.87 -11.10 10.71
C VAL A 145 36.26 -9.88 10.02
N ILE A 146 35.92 -8.88 10.84
CA ILE A 146 35.56 -7.54 10.39
C ILE A 146 36.85 -6.81 9.99
N SER A 147 37.12 -6.68 8.69
CA SER A 147 38.17 -5.78 8.19
C SER A 147 37.59 -4.40 7.90
N LEU A 148 37.51 -3.55 8.94
CA LEU A 148 37.26 -2.11 8.77
C LEU A 148 38.57 -1.42 8.38
N ARG A 149 38.74 -1.06 7.10
CA ARG A 149 39.78 -0.10 6.70
C ARG A 149 39.31 1.31 7.05
N PHE A 150 39.77 1.82 8.18
CA PHE A 150 39.71 3.24 8.52
C PHE A 150 40.81 3.98 7.76
N GLN A 151 40.45 4.91 6.87
CA GLN A 151 41.42 5.88 6.37
C GLN A 151 41.53 7.05 7.37
N PRO A 152 42.76 7.42 7.81
CA PRO A 152 42.96 8.57 8.68
C PRO A 152 42.74 9.87 7.90
N LYS A 153 42.02 10.81 8.52
CA LYS A 153 41.79 12.16 8.01
C LYS A 153 42.90 13.06 8.55
N GLU A 154 43.92 13.34 7.73
CA GLU A 154 44.92 14.37 8.06
C GLU A 154 44.38 15.76 7.72
N LYS A 155 44.46 16.65 8.72
CA LYS A 155 44.34 18.10 8.58
C LYS A 155 45.74 18.69 8.37
N ALA A 156 45.86 19.71 7.53
CA ALA A 156 46.87 20.76 7.70
C ALA A 156 46.32 22.08 7.16
N ASP A 157 46.27 23.06 8.05
CA ASP A 157 45.91 24.47 7.84
C ASP A 157 46.86 25.20 6.88
N SER A 158 46.34 26.23 6.22
CA SER A 158 46.94 27.58 6.37
C SER A 158 45.90 28.64 6.04
N ASP A 159 45.77 29.55 7.01
CA ASP A 159 44.97 30.76 7.08
C ASP A 159 45.28 31.78 5.97
N GLU A 160 44.30 32.60 5.58
CA GLU A 160 44.20 34.00 6.03
C GLU A 160 42.95 34.74 5.48
N ALA A 161 42.12 35.17 6.45
CA ALA A 161 41.31 36.39 6.57
C ALA A 161 40.71 37.10 5.32
N ASN A 162 39.42 37.46 5.35
CA ASN A 162 38.93 38.60 6.14
C ASN A 162 37.39 38.74 6.16
N ALA A 163 36.89 39.17 7.32
CA ALA A 163 35.65 39.86 7.70
C ALA A 163 34.40 39.82 6.79
N ASP A 164 33.26 39.37 7.32
CA ASP A 164 32.29 40.21 8.04
C ASP A 164 31.03 39.39 8.40
N ALA A 165 30.52 39.55 9.62
CA ALA A 165 29.25 39.00 10.10
C ALA A 165 28.59 40.10 10.94
N PRO A 166 27.25 40.29 10.87
CA PRO A 166 26.36 39.45 11.69
C PRO A 166 24.99 39.16 11.01
N GLU A 167 24.48 37.93 11.06
CA GLU A 167 23.46 37.41 12.00
C GLU A 167 22.02 37.29 11.43
N ARG A 168 21.51 36.04 11.48
CA ARG A 168 20.29 35.64 12.19
C ARG A 168 18.94 36.13 11.63
N ILE A 169 18.25 35.24 10.92
CA ILE A 169 16.78 34.95 10.95
C ILE A 169 16.56 33.64 10.14
N GLU A 170 15.47 32.92 10.39
CA GLU A 170 15.03 31.65 9.75
C GLU A 170 15.55 30.32 10.32
N LYS A 171 15.43 30.16 11.64
CA LYS A 171 15.36 28.82 12.27
C LYS A 171 14.05 28.54 13.04
N GLN A 172 12.97 29.25 12.77
CA GLN A 172 11.68 29.04 13.44
C GLN A 172 10.51 29.25 12.48
N ALA A 173 10.11 28.19 11.75
CA ALA A 173 8.79 28.13 11.10
C ALA A 173 8.35 26.73 10.59
N ILE A 174 9.02 25.61 10.95
CA ILE A 174 8.64 24.26 10.44
C ILE A 174 8.45 23.25 11.58
N ALA A 175 7.91 23.71 12.72
CA ALA A 175 7.68 22.85 13.88
C ALA A 175 6.20 22.73 14.31
N GLU A 176 5.26 23.48 13.73
CA GLU A 176 3.89 23.54 14.28
C GLU A 176 2.78 22.92 13.42
N GLU A 177 2.95 22.69 12.11
CA GLU A 177 1.87 22.07 11.31
C GLU A 177 1.85 20.53 11.30
N LYS A 178 2.84 19.88 11.94
CA LYS A 178 2.92 18.41 12.00
C LYS A 178 2.20 17.80 13.22
N HIS A 179 1.61 18.62 14.09
CA HIS A 179 1.02 18.15 15.35
C HIS A 179 -0.51 18.22 15.44
N GLU A 180 -1.23 18.76 14.45
CA GLU A 180 -2.70 18.91 14.55
C GLU A 180 -3.53 17.99 13.63
N ALA A 181 -2.97 17.52 12.50
CA ALA A 181 -3.65 16.49 11.68
C ALA A 181 -3.50 15.06 12.24
N ALA A 182 -2.55 14.83 13.15
CA ALA A 182 -2.34 13.54 13.81
C ALA A 182 -3.28 13.29 15.00
N LYS A 183 -4.21 14.21 15.29
CA LYS A 183 -5.14 14.10 16.43
C LYS A 183 -6.60 13.89 16.05
N PHE A 184 -6.97 13.99 14.76
CA PHE A 184 -8.38 13.85 14.33
C PHE A 184 -8.77 12.47 13.77
N ALA A 185 -7.86 11.50 13.68
CA ALA A 185 -8.18 10.12 13.27
C ALA A 185 -7.91 9.07 14.38
N ALA A 186 -7.63 9.52 15.61
CA ALA A 186 -7.47 8.65 16.78
C ALA A 186 -8.72 8.62 17.67
N GLU A 187 -9.84 9.22 17.24
CA GLU A 187 -10.98 9.48 18.13
C GLU A 187 -12.33 9.09 17.52
N GLN A 188 -12.36 7.94 16.84
CA GLN A 188 -13.58 7.17 16.64
C GLN A 188 -13.26 5.67 16.90
N SER A 189 -13.81 5.16 17.99
CA SER A 189 -13.67 3.80 18.57
C SER A 189 -12.36 3.51 19.34
N SER A 190 -12.37 3.82 20.63
CA SER A 190 -11.31 3.48 21.60
C SER A 190 -11.21 1.98 21.93
N LEU A 191 -11.58 1.10 21.00
CA LEU A 191 -11.71 -0.33 21.19
C LEU A 191 -10.95 -1.07 20.09
N PRO A 192 -9.92 -1.87 20.42
CA PRO A 192 -9.23 -2.72 19.47
C PRO A 192 -10.21 -3.64 18.72
N SER A 193 -10.14 -3.66 17.39
CA SER A 193 -10.96 -4.55 16.56
C SER A 193 -10.37 -5.96 16.53
N VAL A 194 -11.18 -6.97 16.80
CA VAL A 194 -10.75 -8.38 16.86
C VAL A 194 -10.17 -8.85 15.53
N ASN A 195 -10.76 -8.44 14.41
CA ASN A 195 -10.35 -8.88 13.07
C ASN A 195 -9.14 -8.09 12.53
N TYR A 196 -8.98 -6.84 12.94
CA TYR A 196 -7.98 -5.94 12.33
C TYR A 196 -6.85 -5.51 13.29
N SER A 197 -7.01 -5.61 14.61
CA SER A 197 -5.99 -5.13 15.55
C SER A 197 -4.71 -5.96 15.57
N SER A 198 -3.59 -5.31 15.86
CA SER A 198 -2.31 -5.98 16.02
C SER A 198 -2.26 -6.83 17.31
N GLN A 199 -1.35 -7.82 17.36
CA GLN A 199 -1.12 -8.62 18.58
C GLN A 199 -0.83 -7.72 19.81
N LYS A 200 -0.15 -6.58 19.60
CA LYS A 200 0.18 -5.63 20.66
C LYS A 200 -1.05 -4.89 21.17
N GLU A 201 -1.98 -4.49 20.30
CA GLU A 201 -3.24 -3.86 20.68
C GLU A 201 -4.17 -4.82 21.40
N LEU A 202 -4.28 -6.06 20.92
CA LEU A 202 -5.05 -7.10 21.61
C LEU A 202 -4.44 -7.45 22.96
N ALA A 203 -3.11 -7.46 23.10
CA ALA A 203 -2.43 -7.68 24.37
C ALA A 203 -2.51 -6.47 25.33
N ALA A 204 -2.82 -5.27 24.82
CA ALA A 204 -3.06 -4.09 25.64
C ALA A 204 -4.45 -4.11 26.31
N VAL A 205 -5.37 -4.96 25.85
CA VAL A 205 -6.68 -5.17 26.48
C VAL A 205 -6.50 -5.84 27.84
N LYS A 206 -7.03 -5.21 28.90
CA LYS A 206 -6.92 -5.66 30.28
C LYS A 206 -7.42 -7.12 30.45
N GLY A 207 -6.47 -8.05 30.57
CA GLY A 207 -6.72 -9.47 30.78
C GLY A 207 -6.39 -10.38 29.59
N VAL A 208 -6.10 -9.83 28.40
CA VAL A 208 -5.65 -10.62 27.25
C VAL A 208 -4.15 -10.87 27.36
N SER A 209 -3.77 -12.15 27.50
CA SER A 209 -2.36 -12.54 27.45
C SER A 209 -1.84 -12.60 26.02
N LYS A 210 -0.53 -12.40 25.82
CA LYS A 210 0.12 -12.52 24.49
C LYS A 210 -0.25 -13.82 23.76
N LYS A 211 -0.30 -14.94 24.50
CA LYS A 211 -0.73 -16.25 23.98
C LYS A 211 -2.19 -16.31 23.56
N VAL A 212 -3.08 -15.55 24.19
CA VAL A 212 -4.49 -15.45 23.77
C VAL A 212 -4.60 -14.54 22.55
N ALA A 213 -3.90 -13.41 22.53
CA ALA A 213 -3.83 -12.51 21.37
C ALA A 213 -3.31 -13.25 20.12
N ASP A 214 -2.26 -14.04 20.24
CA ASP A 214 -1.74 -14.87 19.14
C ASP A 214 -2.79 -15.83 18.60
N ARG A 215 -3.54 -16.48 19.48
CA ARG A 215 -4.58 -17.43 19.08
C ARG A 215 -5.78 -16.74 18.46
N ILE A 216 -6.12 -15.52 18.91
CA ILE A 216 -7.14 -14.69 18.26
C ILE A 216 -6.69 -14.35 16.84
N VAL A 217 -5.45 -13.89 16.67
CA VAL A 217 -4.90 -13.57 15.34
C VAL A 217 -4.91 -14.79 14.40
N HIS A 218 -4.55 -15.98 14.89
CA HIS A 218 -4.54 -17.20 14.08
C HIS A 218 -5.94 -17.75 13.74
N ALA A 219 -6.96 -17.45 14.54
CA ALA A 219 -8.32 -17.97 14.36
C ALA A 219 -9.26 -17.00 13.62
N ARG A 220 -8.71 -15.91 13.07
CA ARG A 220 -9.43 -14.99 12.17
C ARG A 220 -9.87 -15.73 10.89
N PRO A 221 -11.00 -15.33 10.28
CA PRO A 221 -11.89 -14.22 10.66
C PRO A 221 -13.00 -14.64 11.64
N PHE A 222 -13.43 -13.71 12.50
CA PHE A 222 -14.58 -13.88 13.40
C PHE A 222 -15.76 -13.03 12.90
N ALA A 223 -16.93 -13.66 12.72
CA ALA A 223 -18.15 -12.96 12.29
C ALA A 223 -18.88 -12.29 13.47
N SER A 224 -18.66 -12.80 14.69
CA SER A 224 -19.27 -12.29 15.92
C SER A 224 -18.28 -12.31 17.08
N VAL A 225 -18.51 -11.47 18.10
CA VAL A 225 -17.69 -11.49 19.34
C VAL A 225 -17.80 -12.87 20.02
N ASP A 226 -18.94 -13.55 19.87
CA ASP A 226 -19.20 -14.89 20.42
C ASP A 226 -18.35 -15.99 19.75
N ASP A 227 -17.88 -15.78 18.52
CA ASP A 227 -16.97 -16.73 17.84
C ASP A 227 -15.59 -16.83 18.51
N LEU A 228 -15.23 -15.88 19.39
CA LEU A 228 -14.04 -15.96 20.22
C LEU A 228 -14.06 -17.17 21.18
N LEU A 229 -15.24 -17.76 21.47
CA LEU A 229 -15.34 -19.00 22.25
C LEU A 229 -14.72 -20.22 21.56
N ARG A 230 -14.50 -20.16 20.24
CA ARG A 230 -13.78 -21.21 19.49
C ARG A 230 -12.29 -21.22 19.85
N VAL A 231 -11.76 -20.12 20.36
CA VAL A 231 -10.35 -20.00 20.75
C VAL A 231 -10.13 -20.66 22.11
N LYS A 232 -9.33 -21.71 22.13
CA LYS A 232 -8.94 -22.43 23.35
C LYS A 232 -8.39 -21.45 24.39
N GLY A 233 -9.06 -21.29 25.53
CA GLY A 233 -8.67 -20.38 26.61
C GLY A 233 -9.48 -19.08 26.72
N ILE A 234 -10.43 -18.85 25.81
CA ILE A 234 -11.47 -17.82 25.95
C ILE A 234 -12.76 -18.51 26.41
N GLY A 235 -13.23 -18.19 27.62
CA GLY A 235 -14.50 -18.68 28.16
C GLY A 235 -15.51 -17.56 28.34
N ASN A 236 -16.79 -17.90 28.59
CA ASN A 236 -17.90 -16.93 28.72
C ASN A 236 -17.60 -15.77 29.70
N LYS A 237 -16.94 -16.06 30.84
CA LYS A 237 -16.56 -15.03 31.83
C LYS A 237 -15.47 -14.07 31.33
N PHE A 238 -14.60 -14.54 30.43
CA PHE A 238 -13.57 -13.72 29.79
C PHE A 238 -14.19 -12.87 28.69
N LEU A 239 -15.06 -13.48 27.87
CA LEU A 239 -15.79 -12.83 26.79
C LEU A 239 -16.63 -11.66 27.30
N GLN A 240 -17.37 -11.83 28.40
CA GLN A 240 -18.14 -10.73 29.00
C GLN A 240 -17.28 -9.55 29.47
N LYS A 241 -16.02 -9.80 29.87
CA LYS A 241 -15.11 -8.72 30.28
C LYS A 241 -14.50 -7.99 29.10
N ILE A 242 -14.23 -8.69 28.01
CA ILE A 242 -13.63 -8.09 26.81
C ILE A 242 -14.69 -7.51 25.87
N ARG A 243 -15.96 -7.93 25.92
CA ARG A 243 -17.03 -7.47 25.00
C ARG A 243 -17.19 -5.94 24.92
N ASN A 244 -16.90 -5.23 26.02
CA ASN A 244 -16.96 -3.77 26.08
C ASN A 244 -15.59 -3.10 25.83
N LEU A 245 -14.54 -3.89 25.60
CA LEU A 245 -13.15 -3.48 25.41
C LEU A 245 -12.61 -3.79 24.00
N ILE A 246 -13.39 -4.46 23.15
CA ILE A 246 -13.04 -4.82 21.77
C ILE A 246 -14.24 -4.63 20.84
N SER A 247 -13.97 -4.29 19.58
CA SER A 247 -14.97 -4.26 18.51
C SER A 247 -14.73 -5.42 17.53
N LEU A 248 -15.66 -5.67 16.60
CA LEU A 248 -15.43 -6.61 15.50
C LEU A 248 -14.55 -6.02 14.41
#